data_AF-A0A7K7T9Z6-F1
#
_entry.id   AF-A0A7K7T9Z6-F1
#
_cell.length_a   1.000
_cell.length_b   1.000
_cell.length_c   1.000
_cell.angle_alpha   90.00
_cell.angle_beta   90.00
_cell.angle_gamma   90.00
#
_symmetry.space_group_name_H-M   'P 1'
#
loop_
_entity.id
_entity.type
_entity.pdbx_description
1 polymer ?
#
loop_
_entity_poly.entity_id
_entity_poly.type
_entity_poly.pdbx_seq_one_letter_code
_entity_poly.pdbx_strand_id
1 'polypeptide(L)'
;VPKQMLEQVLRQLQPLCTTEQQFLEEFFQLSHNTAGLPGLEVSARSVLSSLLSQSSLQPEEFTTQLLSEIFMCLEPELRGFLDICNKVHPFGCLQVLATLSDSVFGMWGSSSAPSSSFLNTVLGNVLLLAKSSFNKRVGTLCQEIEETKMPSRMKGGILPSVNRFEEFVGFSEEIFRTARRRRELDRAQLRLAISVFSSINSLSSANLKVNTDMVMMENFHHIHCFLCQKNIQCLEDKKREAKQRYSEHMEKYVIKYLGQPLEKLNHFFEGVKARLAQGVKEEEVSFQLAFSKQELRKVMEKYPGKEVKRALETLYRKIHKHLSPEENLLPVVWLSMEREFIRQYQEFEDLIQRCYAGSGIAMDFSMEDLLSYFSSITLSN
;
A
#
# COMPACT_ATOMS: atom_id res chain seq x y z
N VAL A 1 6.06 -9.53 -24.19
CA VAL A 1 5.86 -9.14 -25.62
C VAL A 1 5.95 -7.62 -25.81
N PRO A 2 5.16 -6.75 -25.14
CA PRO A 2 5.20 -5.30 -25.41
C PRO A 2 6.56 -4.64 -25.09
N LYS A 3 7.17 -5.01 -23.95
CA LYS A 3 8.50 -4.53 -23.55
C LYS A 3 9.58 -4.82 -24.60
N GLN A 4 9.73 -6.08 -25.01
CA GLN A 4 10.74 -6.49 -26.01
C GLN A 4 10.53 -5.83 -27.37
N MET A 5 9.27 -5.68 -27.81
CA MET A 5 8.95 -4.98 -29.05
C MET A 5 9.33 -3.50 -28.98
N LEU A 6 8.99 -2.83 -27.87
CA LEU A 6 9.33 -1.42 -27.67
C LEU A 6 10.87 -1.22 -27.60
N GLU A 7 11.59 -2.08 -26.88
CA GLU A 7 13.06 -2.06 -26.85
C GLU A 7 13.65 -2.24 -28.25
N GLN A 8 13.11 -3.17 -29.04
CA GLN A 8 13.57 -3.40 -30.41
C GLN A 8 13.30 -2.21 -31.33
N VAL A 9 12.09 -1.62 -31.26
CA VAL A 9 11.74 -0.42 -32.04
C VAL A 9 12.70 0.73 -31.71
N LEU A 10 12.91 1.01 -30.42
CA LEU A 10 13.79 2.10 -29.98
C LEU A 10 15.25 1.87 -30.41
N ARG A 11 15.73 0.62 -30.32
CA ARG A 11 17.09 0.25 -30.74
C ARG A 11 17.31 0.42 -32.25
N GLN A 12 16.28 0.20 -33.08
CA GLN A 12 16.37 0.37 -34.54
C GLN A 12 16.20 1.83 -34.97
N LEU A 13 15.39 2.61 -34.26
CA LEU A 13 15.18 4.03 -34.57
C LEU A 13 16.43 4.88 -34.34
N GLN A 14 17.19 4.59 -33.28
CA GLN A 14 18.39 5.35 -32.95
C GLN A 14 19.41 5.45 -34.10
N PRO A 15 19.91 4.35 -34.70
CA PRO A 15 20.87 4.45 -35.79
C PRO A 15 20.27 5.13 -37.03
N LEU A 16 19.01 4.88 -37.37
CA LEU A 16 18.36 5.49 -38.53
C LEU A 16 18.33 7.02 -38.44
N CYS A 17 17.85 7.57 -37.32
CA CYS A 17 17.81 9.03 -37.16
C CYS A 17 19.21 9.63 -37.01
N THR A 18 20.16 8.91 -36.41
CA THR A 18 21.54 9.40 -36.23
C THR A 18 22.29 9.44 -37.57
N THR A 19 22.17 8.40 -38.40
CA THR A 19 22.79 8.36 -39.72
C THR A 19 22.20 9.43 -40.65
N GLU A 20 20.88 9.62 -40.63
CA GLU A 20 20.25 10.68 -41.44
C GLU A 20 20.69 12.08 -40.99
N GLN A 21 20.79 12.30 -39.68
CA GLN A 21 21.30 13.57 -39.16
C GLN A 21 22.74 13.84 -39.61
N GLN A 22 23.63 12.84 -39.49
CA GLN A 22 25.02 12.95 -39.95
C GLN A 22 25.09 13.25 -41.44
N PHE A 23 24.26 12.57 -42.25
CA PHE A 23 24.17 12.83 -43.68
C PHE A 23 23.76 14.27 -43.98
N LEU A 24 22.75 14.82 -43.31
CA LEU A 24 22.32 16.21 -43.52
C LEU A 24 23.39 17.21 -43.08
N GLU A 25 24.06 16.96 -41.96
CA GLU A 25 25.16 17.80 -41.46
C GLU A 25 26.35 17.81 -42.43
N GLU A 26 26.72 16.66 -43.00
CA GLU A 26 27.78 16.52 -43.99
C GLU A 26 27.39 17.11 -45.35
N PHE A 27 26.21 16.76 -45.87
CA PHE A 27 25.71 17.19 -47.19
C PHE A 27 25.54 18.71 -47.28
N PHE A 28 25.01 19.33 -46.22
CA PHE A 28 24.85 20.78 -46.14
C PHE A 28 26.06 21.48 -45.50
N GLN A 29 27.10 20.74 -45.11
CA GLN A 29 28.34 21.24 -44.50
C GLN A 29 28.11 22.14 -43.28
N LEU A 30 27.14 21.76 -42.46
CA LEU A 30 26.73 22.50 -41.27
C LEU A 30 27.72 22.27 -40.10
N SER A 31 28.60 21.27 -40.22
CA SER A 31 29.72 21.04 -39.31
C SER A 31 30.83 22.07 -39.52
N HIS A 32 31.31 22.71 -38.45
CA HIS A 32 32.34 23.76 -38.47
C HIS A 32 33.71 23.38 -39.08
N ASN A 33 33.91 22.16 -39.60
CA ASN A 33 35.23 21.62 -39.95
C ASN A 33 35.48 21.28 -41.43
N THR A 34 34.61 21.63 -42.37
CA THR A 34 34.91 21.38 -43.80
C THR A 34 35.71 22.52 -44.43
N ALA A 35 36.95 22.67 -43.95
CA ALA A 35 38.01 23.42 -44.63
C ALA A 35 38.79 22.46 -45.54
N GLY A 36 38.28 22.22 -46.74
CA GLY A 36 39.09 21.66 -47.83
C GLY A 36 38.45 20.57 -48.67
N LEU A 37 37.57 20.95 -49.59
CA LEU A 37 37.34 20.23 -50.85
C LEU A 37 37.04 21.26 -51.95
N PRO A 38 38.01 21.62 -52.82
CA PRO A 38 37.78 22.56 -53.90
C PRO A 38 37.30 21.80 -55.14
N GLY A 39 36.07 22.05 -55.58
CA GLY A 39 35.68 21.65 -56.95
C GLY A 39 34.20 21.68 -57.31
N LEU A 40 33.28 21.46 -56.37
CA LEU A 40 31.86 21.29 -56.74
C LEU A 40 30.86 21.75 -55.67
N GLU A 41 31.16 22.79 -54.88
CA GLU A 41 30.40 23.06 -53.64
C GLU A 41 29.94 24.51 -53.42
N VAL A 42 30.21 25.42 -54.36
CA VAL A 42 29.86 26.86 -54.21
C VAL A 42 28.35 27.10 -54.34
N SER A 43 27.63 26.27 -55.11
CA SER A 43 26.19 26.48 -55.35
C SER A 43 25.30 26.08 -54.16
N ALA A 44 25.62 24.98 -53.46
CA ALA A 44 24.82 24.51 -52.32
C ALA A 44 25.01 25.41 -51.09
N ARG A 45 26.26 25.81 -50.78
CA ARG A 45 26.57 26.78 -49.71
C ARG A 45 25.90 28.13 -49.92
N SER A 46 25.87 28.64 -51.16
CA SER A 46 25.24 29.93 -51.51
C SER A 46 23.72 29.91 -51.29
N VAL A 47 23.06 28.81 -51.69
CA VAL A 47 21.61 28.63 -51.51
C VAL A 47 21.27 28.45 -50.03
N LEU A 48 22.03 27.64 -49.29
CA LEU A 48 21.87 27.49 -47.84
C LEU A 48 22.11 28.77 -47.07
N SER A 49 23.19 29.50 -47.37
CA SER A 49 23.47 30.78 -46.74
C SER A 49 22.34 31.76 -46.99
N SER A 50 21.73 31.75 -48.18
CA SER A 50 20.57 32.58 -48.49
C SER A 50 19.31 32.13 -47.72
N LEU A 51 19.06 30.82 -47.62
CA LEU A 51 17.93 30.25 -46.88
C LEU A 51 18.04 30.47 -45.37
N LEU A 52 19.23 30.27 -44.79
CA LEU A 52 19.53 30.51 -43.36
C LEU A 52 19.48 32.01 -43.03
N SER A 53 19.97 32.88 -43.93
CA SER A 53 19.87 34.33 -43.75
C SER A 53 18.43 34.85 -43.86
N GLN A 54 17.58 34.19 -44.65
CA GLN A 54 16.15 34.53 -44.77
C GLN A 54 15.31 34.01 -43.61
N SER A 55 15.71 32.89 -42.98
CA SER A 55 14.96 32.23 -41.90
C SER A 55 15.49 32.55 -40.50
N SER A 56 16.66 33.18 -40.35
CA SER A 56 17.29 33.53 -39.07
C SER A 56 17.58 32.34 -38.13
N LEU A 57 17.55 31.10 -38.64
CA LEU A 57 17.73 29.86 -37.88
C LEU A 57 19.20 29.49 -37.73
N GLN A 58 19.55 28.92 -36.57
CA GLN A 58 20.88 28.33 -36.38
C GLN A 58 21.02 27.04 -37.22
N PRO A 59 22.24 26.66 -37.65
CA PRO A 59 22.48 25.43 -38.43
C PRO A 59 21.87 24.16 -37.82
N GLU A 60 21.93 24.02 -36.50
CA GLU A 60 21.35 22.88 -35.76
C GLU A 60 19.81 22.86 -35.82
N GLU A 61 19.17 24.04 -35.80
CA GLU A 61 17.72 24.18 -35.89
C GLU A 61 17.23 23.81 -37.30
N PHE A 62 17.98 24.17 -38.33
CA PHE A 62 17.71 23.81 -39.71
C PHE A 62 17.77 22.29 -39.93
N THR A 63 18.81 21.62 -39.42
CA THR A 63 18.90 20.15 -39.45
C THR A 63 17.73 19.50 -38.72
N THR A 64 17.34 20.04 -37.57
CA THR A 64 16.20 19.53 -36.79
C THR A 64 14.87 19.68 -37.55
N GLN A 65 14.66 20.79 -38.25
CA GLN A 65 13.47 21.01 -39.07
C GLN A 65 13.40 20.03 -40.25
N LEU A 66 14.50 19.85 -40.99
CA LEU A 66 14.54 18.89 -42.10
C LEU A 66 14.29 17.45 -41.62
N LEU A 67 14.90 17.04 -40.51
CA LEU A 67 14.63 15.73 -39.91
C LEU A 67 13.17 15.59 -39.48
N SER A 68 12.53 16.67 -39.02
CA SER A 68 11.12 16.67 -38.65
C SER A 68 10.21 16.48 -39.87
N GLU A 69 10.60 16.97 -41.04
CA GLU A 69 9.88 16.73 -42.30
C GLU A 69 10.09 15.29 -42.80
N ILE A 70 11.34 14.81 -42.82
CA ILE A 70 11.69 13.44 -43.26
C ILE A 70 11.01 12.40 -42.37
N PHE A 71 11.03 12.59 -41.05
CA PHE A 71 10.47 11.68 -40.07
C PHE A 71 9.13 12.16 -39.51
N MET A 72 8.32 12.90 -40.28
CA MET A 72 7.07 13.49 -39.79
C MET A 72 6.05 12.47 -39.24
N CYS A 73 6.10 11.21 -39.70
CA CYS A 73 5.23 10.13 -39.22
C CYS A 73 5.73 9.47 -37.93
N LEU A 74 6.99 9.69 -37.54
CA LEU A 74 7.63 8.93 -36.46
C LEU A 74 6.91 9.12 -35.11
N GLU A 75 6.67 10.36 -34.72
CA GLU A 75 6.01 10.65 -33.45
C GLU A 75 4.54 10.15 -33.43
N PRO A 76 3.69 10.42 -34.43
CA PRO A 76 2.34 9.84 -34.51
C PRO A 76 2.30 8.30 -34.41
N GLU A 77 3.17 7.60 -35.15
CA GLU A 77 3.21 6.13 -35.15
C GLU A 77 3.70 5.58 -33.81
N LEU A 78 4.71 6.20 -33.20
CA LEU A 78 5.15 5.83 -31.84
C LEU A 78 4.03 6.01 -30.82
N ARG A 79 3.27 7.11 -30.89
CA ARG A 79 2.11 7.33 -30.02
C ARG A 79 1.05 6.25 -30.20
N GLY A 80 0.69 5.92 -31.44
CA GLY A 80 -0.24 4.83 -31.75
C GLY A 80 0.23 3.48 -31.22
N PHE A 81 1.52 3.17 -31.38
CA PHE A 81 2.13 1.96 -30.84
C PHE A 81 2.08 1.90 -29.31
N LEU A 82 2.36 3.01 -28.61
CA LEU A 82 2.25 3.08 -27.17
C LEU A 82 0.82 2.85 -26.69
N ASP A 83 -0.17 3.39 -27.39
CA ASP A 83 -1.58 3.18 -27.06
C ASP A 83 -1.98 1.72 -27.19
N ILE A 84 -1.46 1.00 -28.20
CA ILE A 84 -1.64 -0.43 -28.33
C ILE A 84 -0.99 -1.15 -27.14
N CYS A 85 0.26 -0.83 -26.81
CA CYS A 85 0.98 -1.43 -25.68
C CYS A 85 0.24 -1.22 -24.34
N ASN A 86 -0.34 -0.05 -24.14
CA ASN A 86 -1.14 0.29 -22.97
C ASN A 86 -2.43 -0.53 -22.86
N LYS A 87 -3.01 -0.97 -23.99
CA LYS A 87 -4.26 -1.75 -24.02
C LYS A 87 -4.05 -3.25 -23.84
N VAL A 88 -2.86 -3.78 -24.13
CA VAL A 88 -2.56 -5.23 -24.04
C VAL A 88 -2.65 -5.77 -22.61
N HIS A 89 -2.32 -4.95 -21.61
CA HIS A 89 -2.33 -5.36 -20.20
C HIS A 89 -2.87 -4.23 -19.32
N PRO A 90 -3.62 -4.52 -18.22
CA PRO A 90 -4.14 -3.49 -17.30
C PRO A 90 -3.09 -2.53 -16.73
N PHE A 91 -1.84 -2.98 -16.73
CA PHE A 91 -0.65 -2.27 -16.26
C PHE A 91 0.39 -2.06 -17.38
N GLY A 92 0.00 -2.14 -18.65
CA GLY A 92 0.91 -1.98 -19.80
C GLY A 92 1.68 -0.66 -19.78
N CYS A 93 1.07 0.40 -19.24
CA CYS A 93 1.71 1.71 -19.06
C CYS A 93 2.96 1.68 -18.17
N LEU A 94 3.05 0.75 -17.20
CA LEU A 94 4.26 0.57 -16.38
C LEU A 94 5.42 0.05 -17.24
N GLN A 95 5.15 -0.93 -18.10
CA GLN A 95 6.16 -1.51 -19.00
C GLN A 95 6.65 -0.46 -19.99
N VAL A 96 5.72 0.29 -20.59
CA VAL A 96 6.04 1.40 -21.51
C VAL A 96 6.91 2.45 -20.83
N LEU A 97 6.50 2.93 -19.65
CA LEU A 97 7.23 3.96 -18.92
C LEU A 97 8.62 3.51 -18.49
N ALA A 98 8.76 2.29 -17.95
CA ALA A 98 10.05 1.75 -17.54
C ALA A 98 11.01 1.66 -18.74
N THR A 99 10.53 1.07 -19.83
CA THR A 99 11.33 0.82 -21.03
C THR A 99 11.80 2.13 -21.68
N LEU A 100 10.90 3.11 -21.85
CA LEU A 100 11.25 4.41 -22.41
C LEU A 100 12.19 5.21 -21.51
N SER A 101 11.99 5.13 -20.19
CA SER A 101 12.86 5.85 -19.25
C SER A 101 14.28 5.30 -19.27
N ASP A 102 14.42 3.97 -19.34
CA ASP A 102 15.73 3.31 -19.41
C ASP A 102 16.41 3.55 -20.77
N SER A 103 15.66 3.50 -21.88
CA SER A 103 16.21 3.72 -23.23
C SER A 103 16.70 5.15 -23.44
N VAL A 104 15.88 6.15 -23.08
CA VAL A 104 16.23 7.57 -23.21
C VAL A 104 17.47 7.88 -22.37
N PHE A 105 17.57 7.32 -21.16
CA PHE A 105 18.73 7.52 -20.31
C PHE A 105 19.98 6.79 -20.82
N GLY A 106 19.86 5.55 -21.30
CA GLY A 106 20.98 4.81 -21.89
C GLY A 106 21.57 5.51 -23.12
N MET A 107 20.71 6.12 -23.93
CA MET A 107 21.09 6.95 -25.09
C MET A 107 21.77 8.24 -24.68
N TRP A 108 21.28 8.94 -23.65
CA TRP A 108 21.85 10.22 -23.19
C TRP A 108 23.12 10.07 -22.36
N GLY A 109 23.36 8.91 -21.75
CA GLY A 109 24.48 8.70 -20.84
C GLY A 109 25.80 8.25 -21.47
N SER A 110 25.84 7.88 -22.76
CA SER A 110 26.93 7.05 -23.29
C SER A 110 27.80 7.68 -24.39
N SER A 111 27.63 8.95 -24.77
CA SER A 111 28.48 9.51 -25.85
C SER A 111 28.68 11.01 -25.75
N SER A 112 29.93 11.42 -25.82
CA SER A 112 30.45 12.77 -26.08
C SER A 112 30.21 13.25 -27.52
N ALA A 113 29.14 12.77 -28.17
CA ALA A 113 28.73 13.18 -29.51
C ALA A 113 27.59 14.20 -29.38
N PRO A 114 27.44 15.16 -30.31
CA PRO A 114 26.28 16.05 -30.31
C PRO A 114 25.05 15.18 -30.49
N SER A 115 24.36 14.96 -29.37
CA SER A 115 23.09 14.26 -29.26
C SER A 115 22.16 14.75 -30.36
N SER A 116 21.63 13.86 -31.19
CA SER A 116 20.63 14.21 -32.19
C SER A 116 19.45 14.95 -31.53
N SER A 117 19.38 16.27 -31.69
CA SER A 117 18.38 17.15 -31.07
C SER A 117 16.96 16.68 -31.41
N PHE A 118 16.76 16.24 -32.65
CA PHE A 118 15.49 15.75 -33.17
C PHE A 118 14.99 14.51 -32.43
N LEU A 119 15.74 13.39 -32.45
CA LEU A 119 15.30 12.14 -31.85
C LEU A 119 15.09 12.28 -30.33
N ASN A 120 15.93 13.08 -29.66
CA ASN A 120 15.77 13.36 -28.24
C ASN A 120 14.51 14.16 -27.94
N THR A 121 14.14 15.09 -28.81
CA THR A 121 12.88 15.84 -28.70
C THR A 121 11.68 14.91 -28.88
N VAL A 122 11.69 14.07 -29.92
CA VAL A 122 10.62 13.09 -30.19
C VAL A 122 10.46 12.11 -29.02
N LEU A 123 11.56 11.48 -28.57
CA LEU A 123 11.52 10.54 -27.45
C LEU A 123 11.15 11.24 -26.13
N GLY A 124 11.54 12.50 -25.94
CA GLY A 124 11.12 13.33 -24.82
C GLY A 124 9.60 13.53 -24.79
N ASN A 125 9.00 13.90 -25.92
CA ASN A 125 7.55 14.05 -26.07
C ASN A 125 6.81 12.73 -25.81
N VAL A 126 7.29 11.64 -26.39
CA VAL A 126 6.72 10.29 -26.22
C VAL A 126 6.84 9.81 -24.76
N LEU A 127 7.95 10.10 -24.08
CA LEU A 127 8.13 9.81 -22.67
C LEU A 127 7.18 10.63 -21.78
N LEU A 128 6.93 11.90 -22.11
CA LEU A 128 5.93 12.72 -21.41
C LEU A 128 4.53 12.13 -21.55
N LEU A 129 4.17 11.64 -22.73
CA LEU A 129 2.90 10.95 -22.95
C LEU A 129 2.81 9.65 -22.14
N ALA A 130 3.86 8.83 -22.13
CA ALA A 130 3.92 7.63 -21.30
C ALA A 130 3.72 7.94 -19.81
N LYS A 131 4.35 9.00 -19.29
CA LYS A 131 4.15 9.48 -17.92
C LYS A 131 2.73 9.95 -17.66
N SER A 132 2.12 10.67 -18.60
CA SER A 132 0.73 11.11 -18.50
C SER A 132 -0.23 9.92 -18.43
N SER A 133 -0.07 8.94 -19.32
CA SER A 133 -0.86 7.70 -19.35
C SER A 133 -0.70 6.89 -18.06
N PHE A 134 0.53 6.77 -17.54
CA PHE A 134 0.80 6.14 -16.26
C PHE A 134 0.07 6.85 -15.10
N ASN A 135 0.23 8.16 -14.99
CA ASN A 135 -0.43 8.95 -13.94
C ASN A 135 -1.96 8.88 -14.02
N LYS A 136 -2.52 8.87 -15.22
CA LYS A 136 -3.95 8.69 -15.45
C LYS A 136 -4.40 7.31 -14.94
N ARG A 137 -3.68 6.24 -15.28
CA ARG A 137 -4.04 4.88 -14.81
C ARG A 137 -3.97 4.75 -13.30
N VAL A 138 -2.93 5.30 -12.66
CA VAL A 138 -2.81 5.33 -11.19
C VAL A 138 -3.98 6.09 -10.57
N GLY A 139 -4.36 7.24 -11.15
CA GLY A 139 -5.53 7.99 -10.71
C GLY A 139 -6.82 7.18 -10.79
N THR A 140 -7.05 6.47 -11.90
CA THR A 140 -8.20 5.58 -12.07
C THR A 140 -8.19 4.44 -11.04
N LEU A 141 -7.05 3.81 -10.78
CA LEU A 141 -6.93 2.77 -9.76
C LEU A 141 -7.29 3.28 -8.35
N CYS A 142 -6.81 4.47 -7.98
CA CYS A 142 -7.17 5.11 -6.72
C CYS A 142 -8.69 5.33 -6.61
N GLN A 143 -9.32 5.86 -7.67
CA GLN A 143 -10.77 6.05 -7.71
C GLN A 143 -11.53 4.74 -7.62
N GLU A 144 -11.13 3.72 -8.37
CA GLU A 144 -11.71 2.38 -8.30
C GLU A 144 -11.63 1.80 -6.89
N ILE A 145 -10.54 2.03 -6.14
CA ILE A 145 -10.37 1.58 -4.74
C ILE A 145 -11.31 2.32 -3.79
N GLU A 146 -11.48 3.63 -3.99
CA GLU A 146 -12.32 4.48 -3.14
C GLU A 146 -13.82 4.25 -3.40
N GLU A 147 -14.20 3.95 -4.65
CA GLU A 147 -15.59 3.73 -5.07
C GLU A 147 -16.08 2.30 -4.88
N THR A 148 -15.17 1.34 -4.63
CA THR A 148 -15.55 -0.07 -4.42
C THR A 148 -16.38 -0.22 -3.15
N LYS A 149 -17.71 -0.16 -3.30
CA LYS A 149 -18.66 -0.42 -2.22
C LYS A 149 -18.57 -1.87 -1.79
N MET A 150 -18.52 -2.07 -0.49
CA MET A 150 -18.39 -3.40 0.09
C MET A 150 -19.63 -4.27 -0.16
N PRO A 151 -19.45 -5.56 -0.52
CA PRO A 151 -20.55 -6.51 -0.55
C PRO A 151 -21.18 -6.62 0.85
N SER A 152 -22.48 -6.39 0.96
CA SER A 152 -23.20 -6.39 2.26
C SER A 152 -23.20 -7.73 3.00
N ARG A 153 -22.69 -8.81 2.38
CA ARG A 153 -22.67 -10.19 2.89
C ARG A 153 -21.27 -10.74 3.17
N MET A 154 -20.22 -9.92 3.17
CA MET A 154 -18.86 -10.41 3.47
C MET A 154 -18.81 -11.02 4.88
N LYS A 155 -18.15 -12.17 5.05
CA LYS A 155 -18.00 -12.87 6.35
C LYS A 155 -16.55 -12.78 6.85
N GLY A 156 -15.96 -11.58 6.82
CA GLY A 156 -14.52 -11.40 7.03
C GLY A 156 -13.69 -11.63 5.76
N GLY A 157 -12.37 -11.48 5.86
CA GLY A 157 -11.40 -11.71 4.78
C GLY A 157 -10.76 -10.46 4.18
N ILE A 158 -9.85 -10.70 3.24
CA ILE A 158 -9.09 -9.64 2.57
C ILE A 158 -9.97 -8.88 1.57
N LEU A 159 -9.89 -7.56 1.63
CA LEU A 159 -10.70 -6.67 0.80
C LEU A 159 -10.20 -6.65 -0.64
N PRO A 160 -11.11 -6.52 -1.64
CA PRO A 160 -10.71 -6.38 -3.04
C PRO A 160 -9.76 -5.20 -3.29
N SER A 161 -9.89 -4.11 -2.52
CA SER A 161 -8.98 -2.97 -2.60
C SER A 161 -7.54 -3.34 -2.21
N VAL A 162 -7.38 -4.23 -1.23
CA VAL A 162 -6.07 -4.73 -0.79
C VAL A 162 -5.48 -5.64 -1.86
N ASN A 163 -6.25 -6.60 -2.38
CA ASN A 163 -5.78 -7.48 -3.46
C ASN A 163 -5.32 -6.69 -4.70
N ARG A 164 -6.08 -5.67 -5.12
CA ARG A 164 -5.68 -4.80 -6.25
C ARG A 164 -4.38 -4.04 -5.98
N PHE A 165 -4.16 -3.62 -4.74
CA PHE A 165 -2.92 -2.98 -4.34
C PHE A 165 -1.74 -3.95 -4.42
N GLU A 166 -1.90 -5.19 -3.95
CA GLU A 166 -0.87 -6.20 -4.04
C GLU A 166 -0.53 -6.56 -5.48
N GLU A 167 -1.54 -6.71 -6.34
CA GLU A 167 -1.34 -6.95 -7.77
C GLU A 167 -0.54 -5.82 -8.42
N PHE A 168 -0.90 -4.56 -8.18
CA PHE A 168 -0.19 -3.41 -8.72
C PHE A 168 1.25 -3.34 -8.20
N VAL A 169 1.44 -3.47 -6.89
CA VAL A 169 2.78 -3.38 -6.26
C VAL A 169 3.65 -4.55 -6.72
N GLY A 170 3.13 -5.78 -6.70
CA GLY A 170 3.85 -6.97 -7.15
C GLY A 170 4.27 -6.87 -8.61
N PHE A 171 3.37 -6.43 -9.49
CA PHE A 171 3.66 -6.28 -10.92
C PHE A 171 4.63 -5.12 -11.20
N SER A 172 4.47 -3.99 -10.50
CA SER A 172 5.34 -2.83 -10.68
C SER A 172 6.76 -3.07 -10.20
N GLU A 173 6.94 -3.74 -9.05
CA GLU A 173 8.25 -4.12 -8.54
C GLU A 173 8.99 -5.10 -9.47
N GLU A 174 8.26 -6.02 -10.09
CA GLU A 174 8.82 -6.95 -11.07
C GLU A 174 9.40 -6.19 -12.28
N ILE A 175 8.65 -5.22 -12.81
CA ILE A 175 9.05 -4.45 -14.00
C ILE A 175 10.22 -3.51 -13.68
N PHE A 176 10.15 -2.82 -12.54
CA PHE A 176 11.11 -1.79 -12.15
C PHE A 176 12.28 -2.35 -11.34
N ARG A 177 12.42 -3.68 -11.22
CA ARG A 177 13.53 -4.33 -10.50
C ARG A 177 14.90 -3.79 -10.91
N THR A 178 15.11 -3.59 -12.21
CA THR A 178 16.39 -3.10 -12.77
C THR A 178 16.34 -1.63 -13.18
N ALA A 179 15.21 -0.95 -12.99
CA ALA A 179 15.01 0.41 -13.45
C ALA A 179 15.83 1.38 -12.59
N ARG A 180 16.58 2.28 -13.23
CA ARG A 180 17.45 3.24 -12.52
C ARG A 180 16.68 4.42 -11.92
N ARG A 181 15.50 4.76 -12.48
CA ARG A 181 14.66 5.87 -12.01
C ARG A 181 13.31 5.36 -11.54
N ARG A 182 13.12 5.36 -10.22
CA ARG A 182 11.92 4.84 -9.56
C ARG A 182 10.97 5.90 -9.00
N ARG A 183 11.34 7.18 -9.08
CA ARG A 183 10.58 8.29 -8.47
C ARG A 183 9.09 8.32 -8.82
N GLU A 184 8.74 8.12 -10.10
CA GLU A 184 7.34 8.09 -10.53
C GLU A 184 6.59 6.87 -9.97
N LEU A 185 7.26 5.72 -9.91
CA LEU A 185 6.72 4.50 -9.32
C LEU A 185 6.50 4.68 -7.82
N ASP A 186 7.52 5.15 -7.09
CA ASP A 186 7.45 5.34 -5.64
C ASP A 186 6.30 6.27 -5.25
N ARG A 187 6.12 7.36 -6.01
CA ARG A 187 5.00 8.29 -5.81
C ARG A 187 3.65 7.63 -6.07
N ALA A 188 3.55 6.77 -7.09
CA ALA A 188 2.33 6.05 -7.42
C ALA A 188 1.98 4.99 -6.39
N GLN A 189 2.95 4.19 -5.96
CA GLN A 189 2.79 3.19 -4.91
C GLN A 189 2.34 3.82 -3.59
N LEU A 190 2.95 4.94 -3.21
CA LEU A 190 2.55 5.68 -2.02
C LEU A 190 1.11 6.22 -2.14
N ARG A 191 0.75 6.81 -3.29
CA ARG A 191 -0.64 7.26 -3.53
C ARG A 191 -1.64 6.11 -3.42
N LEU A 192 -1.33 4.97 -4.04
CA LEU A 192 -2.22 3.81 -4.01
C LEU A 192 -2.36 3.26 -2.59
N ALA A 193 -1.26 3.16 -1.84
CA ALA A 193 -1.28 2.77 -0.44
C ALA A 193 -2.16 3.71 0.40
N ILE A 194 -2.07 5.03 0.19
CA ILE A 194 -2.94 6.01 0.88
C ILE A 194 -4.42 5.75 0.56
N SER A 195 -4.78 5.55 -0.71
CA SER A 195 -6.18 5.25 -1.11
C SER A 195 -6.69 3.94 -0.49
N VAL A 196 -5.87 2.90 -0.43
CA VAL A 196 -6.24 1.62 0.22
C VAL A 196 -6.49 1.81 1.71
N PHE A 197 -5.61 2.52 2.41
CA PHE A 197 -5.78 2.79 3.84
C PHE A 197 -7.04 3.63 4.10
N SER A 198 -7.32 4.62 3.25
CA SER A 198 -8.55 5.40 3.31
C SER A 198 -9.80 4.51 3.10
N SER A 199 -9.75 3.63 2.09
CA SER A 199 -10.81 2.66 1.79
C SER A 199 -11.09 1.75 3.00
N ILE A 200 -10.05 1.20 3.64
CA ILE A 200 -10.20 0.41 4.87
C ILE A 200 -10.80 1.25 6.00
N ASN A 201 -10.28 2.46 6.24
CA ASN A 201 -10.75 3.31 7.34
C ASN A 201 -12.21 3.77 7.18
N SER A 202 -12.70 3.87 5.94
CA SER A 202 -14.10 4.19 5.65
C SER A 202 -15.08 3.12 6.17
N LEU A 203 -14.60 1.92 6.52
CA LEU A 203 -15.43 0.86 7.10
C LEU A 203 -16.00 1.25 8.48
N SER A 204 -15.35 2.15 9.22
CA SER A 204 -15.83 2.62 10.52
C SER A 204 -17.15 3.38 10.44
N SER A 205 -17.43 4.02 9.31
CA SER A 205 -18.68 4.77 9.08
C SER A 205 -19.73 3.95 8.31
N ALA A 206 -19.37 2.77 7.82
CA ALA A 206 -20.30 1.88 7.14
C ALA A 206 -21.11 1.07 8.19
N ASN A 207 -22.44 1.14 8.11
CA ASN A 207 -23.35 0.32 8.94
C ASN A 207 -23.29 -1.17 8.53
N LEU A 208 -22.15 -1.81 8.77
CA LEU A 208 -21.91 -3.20 8.43
C LEU A 208 -22.48 -4.12 9.50
N LYS A 209 -23.03 -5.26 9.08
CA LYS A 209 -23.41 -6.36 9.99
C LYS A 209 -22.21 -7.15 10.52
N VAL A 210 -21.01 -6.86 10.01
CA VAL A 210 -19.75 -7.52 10.33
C VAL A 210 -19.00 -6.71 11.38
N ASN A 211 -18.19 -7.35 12.22
CA ASN A 211 -17.35 -6.63 13.16
C ASN A 211 -16.25 -5.86 12.41
N THR A 212 -16.30 -4.53 12.44
CA THR A 212 -15.37 -3.66 11.72
C THR A 212 -13.92 -3.79 12.21
N ASP A 213 -13.69 -3.89 13.53
CA ASP A 213 -12.33 -4.04 14.08
C ASP A 213 -11.67 -5.34 13.59
N MET A 214 -12.44 -6.41 13.47
CA MET A 214 -11.97 -7.67 12.90
C MET A 214 -11.50 -7.53 11.44
N VAL A 215 -12.32 -6.90 10.60
CA VAL A 215 -11.99 -6.71 9.18
C VAL A 215 -10.76 -5.82 9.03
N MET A 216 -10.70 -4.73 9.81
CA MET A 216 -9.54 -3.84 9.82
C MET A 216 -8.28 -4.56 10.28
N MET A 217 -8.37 -5.35 11.36
CA MET A 217 -7.27 -6.17 11.88
C MET A 217 -6.74 -7.13 10.81
N GLU A 218 -7.59 -7.92 10.16
CA GLU A 218 -7.18 -8.87 9.10
C GLU A 218 -6.49 -8.15 7.94
N ASN A 219 -7.07 -7.06 7.45
CA ASN A 219 -6.56 -6.36 6.28
C ASN A 219 -5.25 -5.60 6.56
N PHE A 220 -5.12 -4.96 7.72
CA PHE A 220 -3.87 -4.32 8.10
C PHE A 220 -2.76 -5.33 8.42
N HIS A 221 -3.10 -6.51 8.95
CA HIS A 221 -2.15 -7.60 9.11
C HIS A 221 -1.61 -8.06 7.74
N HIS A 222 -2.52 -8.33 6.80
CA HIS A 222 -2.16 -8.78 5.47
C HIS A 222 -1.26 -7.78 4.74
N ILE A 223 -1.64 -6.49 4.72
CA ILE A 223 -0.81 -5.42 4.13
C ILE A 223 0.57 -5.38 4.78
N HIS A 224 0.66 -5.49 6.11
CA HIS A 224 1.94 -5.49 6.81
C HIS A 224 2.80 -6.68 6.38
N CYS A 225 2.24 -7.88 6.32
CA CYS A 225 2.93 -9.10 5.89
C CYS A 225 3.42 -8.97 4.45
N PHE A 226 2.57 -8.51 3.53
CA PHE A 226 2.93 -8.26 2.14
C PHE A 226 4.06 -7.24 1.99
N LEU A 227 4.00 -6.10 2.70
CA LEU A 227 5.04 -5.08 2.65
C LEU A 227 6.36 -5.56 3.27
N CYS A 228 6.31 -6.38 4.31
CA CYS A 228 7.49 -7.05 4.86
C CYS A 228 8.15 -7.98 3.84
N GLN A 229 7.36 -8.75 3.09
CA GLN A 229 7.87 -9.66 2.06
C GLN A 229 8.47 -8.92 0.86
N LYS A 230 7.85 -7.82 0.43
CA LYS A 230 8.33 -7.04 -0.72
C LYS A 230 9.50 -6.11 -0.39
N ASN A 231 9.63 -5.65 0.85
CA ASN A 231 10.71 -4.78 1.34
C ASN A 231 10.92 -3.52 0.47
N ILE A 232 9.85 -2.75 0.27
CA ILE A 232 9.84 -1.56 -0.60
C ILE A 232 10.11 -0.31 0.22
N GLN A 233 11.24 0.35 -0.05
CA GLN A 233 11.72 1.48 0.74
C GLN A 233 10.73 2.64 0.85
N CYS A 234 10.05 3.02 -0.24
CA CYS A 234 9.11 4.14 -0.25
C CYS A 234 7.80 3.86 0.53
N LEU A 235 7.57 2.61 0.93
CA LEU A 235 6.39 2.17 1.68
C LEU A 235 6.70 1.80 3.13
N GLU A 236 7.91 2.08 3.63
CA GLU A 236 8.32 1.74 5.00
C GLU A 236 7.44 2.40 6.07
N ASP A 237 7.07 3.66 5.87
CA ASP A 237 6.16 4.36 6.79
C ASP A 237 4.77 3.74 6.76
N LYS A 238 4.29 3.31 5.59
CA LYS A 238 3.01 2.60 5.45
C LYS A 238 3.05 1.21 6.06
N LYS A 239 4.18 0.51 5.98
CA LYS A 239 4.39 -0.76 6.69
C LYS A 239 4.29 -0.58 8.20
N ARG A 240 4.92 0.47 8.75
CA ARG A 240 4.83 0.80 10.18
C ARG A 240 3.40 1.17 10.58
N GLU A 241 2.72 1.99 9.77
CA GLU A 241 1.32 2.36 9.99
C GLU A 241 0.41 1.13 9.97
N ALA A 242 0.58 0.20 9.01
CA ALA A 242 -0.18 -1.04 8.95
C ALA A 242 -0.02 -1.87 10.24
N LYS A 243 1.22 -2.05 10.73
CA LYS A 243 1.49 -2.76 11.98
C LYS A 243 0.80 -2.10 13.18
N GLN A 244 0.86 -0.77 13.25
CA GLN A 244 0.21 -0.01 14.31
C GLN A 244 -1.30 -0.21 14.27
N ARG A 245 -1.94 0.01 13.12
CA ARG A 245 -3.39 -0.15 12.95
C ARG A 245 -3.86 -1.58 13.22
N TYR A 246 -3.08 -2.57 12.77
CA TYR A 246 -3.32 -3.98 13.11
C TYR A 246 -3.37 -4.19 14.62
N SER A 247 -2.39 -3.65 15.35
CA SER A 247 -2.30 -3.80 16.82
C SER A 247 -3.46 -3.08 17.52
N GLU A 248 -3.78 -1.85 17.10
CA GLU A 248 -4.89 -1.07 17.65
C GLU A 248 -6.25 -1.75 17.46
N HIS A 249 -6.52 -2.30 16.28
CA HIS A 249 -7.79 -2.99 16.01
C HIS A 249 -7.84 -4.38 16.63
N MET A 250 -6.70 -5.08 16.75
CA MET A 250 -6.59 -6.32 17.54
C MET A 250 -6.98 -6.04 18.99
N GLU A 251 -6.42 -5.01 19.61
CA GLU A 251 -6.74 -4.64 21.00
C GLU A 251 -8.24 -4.31 21.17
N LYS A 252 -8.81 -3.47 20.30
CA LYS A 252 -10.25 -3.16 20.32
C LYS A 252 -11.13 -4.40 20.15
N TYR A 253 -10.76 -5.28 19.23
CA TYR A 253 -11.45 -6.54 19.00
C TYR A 253 -11.41 -7.42 20.26
N VAL A 254 -10.23 -7.58 20.85
CA VAL A 254 -10.01 -8.36 22.07
C VAL A 254 -10.84 -7.79 23.22
N ILE A 255 -10.69 -6.51 23.56
CA ILE A 255 -11.42 -5.88 24.68
C ILE A 255 -12.94 -6.04 24.51
N LYS A 256 -13.47 -5.81 23.31
CA LYS A 256 -14.90 -5.89 23.03
C LYS A 256 -15.50 -7.28 23.25
N TYR A 257 -14.80 -8.34 22.83
CA TYR A 257 -15.31 -9.70 22.96
C TYR A 257 -14.94 -10.35 24.29
N LEU A 258 -13.79 -10.01 24.85
CA LEU A 258 -13.35 -10.52 26.13
C LEU A 258 -14.10 -9.89 27.31
N GLY A 259 -14.74 -8.73 27.09
CA GLY A 259 -15.71 -8.19 28.03
C GLY A 259 -16.98 -9.03 28.21
N GLN A 260 -17.27 -9.97 27.29
CA GLN A 260 -18.52 -10.75 27.31
C GLN A 260 -18.51 -11.89 28.36
N PRO A 261 -17.46 -12.74 28.46
CA PRO A 261 -17.41 -13.80 29.47
C PRO A 261 -17.61 -13.36 30.91
N LEU A 262 -17.16 -12.16 31.29
CA LEU A 262 -17.23 -11.62 32.65
C LEU A 262 -18.04 -10.32 32.74
N GLU A 263 -19.00 -10.10 31.84
CA GLU A 263 -19.66 -8.80 31.62
C GLU A 263 -20.17 -8.09 32.90
N LYS A 264 -20.87 -8.81 33.80
CA LYS A 264 -21.41 -8.23 35.04
C LYS A 264 -20.31 -7.93 36.06
N LEU A 265 -19.26 -8.76 36.09
CA LEU A 265 -18.10 -8.55 36.95
C LEU A 265 -17.29 -7.34 36.47
N ASN A 266 -17.08 -7.22 35.15
CA ASN A 266 -16.47 -6.06 34.52
C ASN A 266 -17.27 -4.80 34.84
N HIS A 267 -18.59 -4.81 34.68
CA HIS A 267 -19.43 -3.66 34.99
C HIS A 267 -19.36 -3.24 36.46
N PHE A 268 -19.32 -4.22 37.38
CA PHE A 268 -19.16 -3.95 38.81
C PHE A 268 -17.83 -3.24 39.10
N PHE A 269 -16.70 -3.78 38.61
CA PHE A 269 -15.38 -3.22 38.88
C PHE A 269 -15.10 -1.92 38.11
N GLU A 270 -15.67 -1.72 36.92
CA GLU A 270 -15.64 -0.40 36.26
C GLU A 270 -16.38 0.66 37.10
N GLY A 271 -17.49 0.28 37.74
CA GLY A 271 -18.17 1.14 38.71
C GLY A 271 -17.32 1.45 39.95
N VAL A 272 -16.60 0.46 40.48
CA VAL A 272 -15.63 0.66 41.58
C VAL A 272 -14.52 1.63 41.16
N LYS A 273 -13.89 1.42 40.00
CA LYS A 273 -12.86 2.31 39.46
C LYS A 273 -13.37 3.74 39.28
N ALA A 274 -14.59 3.91 38.78
CA ALA A 274 -15.21 5.23 38.63
C ALA A 274 -15.40 5.93 39.98
N ARG A 275 -15.72 5.20 41.05
CA ARG A 275 -15.83 5.77 42.41
C ARG A 275 -14.48 6.15 42.98
N LEU A 276 -13.46 5.31 42.80
CA LEU A 276 -12.09 5.65 43.19
C LEU A 276 -11.60 6.91 42.45
N ALA A 277 -11.88 7.02 41.16
CA ALA A 277 -11.57 8.21 40.36
C ALA A 277 -12.33 9.48 40.81
N GLN A 278 -13.50 9.33 41.43
CA GLN A 278 -14.25 10.42 42.07
C GLN A 278 -13.69 10.81 43.46
N GLY A 279 -12.62 10.19 43.91
CA GLY A 279 -11.94 10.51 45.19
C GLY A 279 -12.47 9.72 46.39
N VAL A 280 -13.29 8.70 46.19
CA VAL A 280 -13.72 7.78 47.25
C VAL A 280 -12.50 6.97 47.70
N LYS A 281 -12.25 6.90 49.01
CA LYS A 281 -11.13 6.09 49.53
C LYS A 281 -11.40 4.60 49.34
N GLU A 282 -10.35 3.82 49.15
CA GLU A 282 -10.45 2.37 48.91
C GLU A 282 -11.23 1.64 50.01
N GLU A 283 -11.01 2.02 51.27
CA GLU A 283 -11.71 1.49 52.44
C GLU A 283 -13.22 1.81 52.45
N GLU A 284 -13.60 2.93 51.82
CA GLU A 284 -14.95 3.46 51.83
C GLU A 284 -15.85 2.84 50.74
N VAL A 285 -15.24 2.26 49.69
CA VAL A 285 -15.96 1.63 48.58
C VAL A 285 -16.93 0.57 49.08
N SER A 286 -16.50 -0.26 50.05
CA SER A 286 -17.29 -1.37 50.57
C SER A 286 -18.56 -0.96 51.33
N PHE A 287 -18.67 0.32 51.73
CA PHE A 287 -19.87 0.89 52.36
C PHE A 287 -20.86 1.48 51.36
N GLN A 288 -20.48 1.65 50.10
CA GLN A 288 -21.42 2.10 49.07
C GLN A 288 -22.40 0.98 48.74
N LEU A 289 -23.71 1.25 48.84
CA LEU A 289 -24.76 0.24 48.64
C LEU A 289 -24.59 -0.55 47.33
N ALA A 290 -24.30 0.16 46.22
CA ALA A 290 -24.12 -0.42 44.88
C ALA A 290 -22.83 -1.24 44.71
N PHE A 291 -21.83 -1.04 45.57
CA PHE A 291 -20.52 -1.69 45.51
C PHE A 291 -20.19 -2.39 46.84
N SER A 292 -21.21 -2.80 47.59
CA SER A 292 -21.03 -3.40 48.90
C SER A 292 -20.43 -4.81 48.81
N LYS A 293 -19.89 -5.32 49.93
CA LYS A 293 -19.39 -6.71 50.04
C LYS A 293 -20.45 -7.73 49.62
N GLN A 294 -21.72 -7.47 49.97
CA GLN A 294 -22.83 -8.36 49.62
C GLN A 294 -23.10 -8.34 48.11
N GLU A 295 -23.00 -7.18 47.46
CA GLU A 295 -23.22 -7.07 46.03
C GLU A 295 -22.07 -7.70 45.24
N LEU A 296 -20.82 -7.52 45.67
CA LEU A 296 -19.67 -8.22 45.10
C LEU A 296 -19.85 -9.75 45.13
N ARG A 297 -20.26 -10.32 46.28
CA ARG A 297 -20.53 -11.77 46.40
C ARG A 297 -21.60 -12.24 45.40
N LYS A 298 -22.72 -11.51 45.30
CA LYS A 298 -23.80 -11.84 44.35
C LYS A 298 -23.36 -11.79 42.89
N VAL A 299 -22.43 -10.89 42.53
CA VAL A 299 -21.90 -10.82 41.17
C VAL A 299 -20.96 -12.00 40.91
N MET A 300 -20.08 -12.33 41.87
CA MET A 300 -19.12 -13.43 41.76
C MET A 300 -19.78 -14.81 41.70
N GLU A 301 -20.88 -15.03 42.42
CA GLU A 301 -21.67 -16.28 42.37
C GLU A 301 -22.15 -16.65 40.96
N LYS A 302 -22.20 -15.68 40.03
CA LYS A 302 -22.59 -15.91 38.63
C LYS A 302 -21.45 -16.43 37.76
N TYR A 303 -20.22 -16.44 38.27
CA TYR A 303 -19.01 -16.78 37.52
C TYR A 303 -18.18 -17.88 38.20
N PRO A 304 -18.77 -19.05 38.53
CA PRO A 304 -17.98 -20.18 38.99
C PRO A 304 -17.04 -20.65 37.88
N GLY A 305 -15.92 -21.29 38.24
CA GLY A 305 -14.87 -21.65 37.28
C GLY A 305 -15.37 -22.44 36.06
N LYS A 306 -16.36 -23.33 36.25
CA LYS A 306 -17.00 -24.10 35.17
C LYS A 306 -17.76 -23.24 34.16
N GLU A 307 -18.45 -22.20 34.62
CA GLU A 307 -19.21 -21.29 33.74
C GLU A 307 -18.24 -20.38 32.99
N VAL A 308 -17.16 -19.92 33.63
CA VAL A 308 -16.09 -19.18 32.95
C VAL A 308 -15.46 -20.00 31.84
N LYS A 309 -15.12 -21.27 32.10
CA LYS A 309 -14.61 -22.18 31.06
C LYS A 309 -15.58 -22.33 29.88
N ARG A 310 -16.88 -22.55 30.15
CA ARG A 310 -17.92 -22.66 29.10
C ARG A 310 -18.08 -21.37 28.29
N ALA A 311 -17.97 -20.21 28.94
CA ALA A 311 -18.01 -18.92 28.28
C ALA A 311 -16.79 -18.74 27.35
N LEU A 312 -15.59 -19.14 27.79
CA LEU A 312 -14.37 -19.12 26.97
C LEU A 312 -14.45 -20.09 25.77
N GLU A 313 -14.97 -21.32 25.96
CA GLU A 313 -15.22 -22.27 24.86
C GLU A 313 -16.19 -21.71 23.80
N THR A 314 -17.23 -21.00 24.25
CA THR A 314 -18.19 -20.36 23.36
C THR A 314 -17.58 -19.18 22.62
N LEU A 315 -16.75 -18.39 23.31
CA LEU A 315 -16.00 -17.29 22.72
C LEU A 315 -15.02 -17.80 21.65
N TYR A 316 -14.25 -18.86 21.94
CA TYR A 316 -13.35 -19.49 20.98
C TYR A 316 -14.07 -19.89 19.69
N ARG A 317 -15.19 -20.62 19.80
CA ARG A 317 -16.00 -21.04 18.65
C ARG A 317 -16.57 -19.86 17.86
N LYS A 318 -16.87 -18.75 18.54
CA LYS A 318 -17.36 -17.51 17.90
C LYS A 318 -16.25 -16.82 17.12
N ILE A 319 -15.06 -16.69 17.69
CA ILE A 319 -13.88 -16.13 17.01
C ILE A 319 -13.52 -16.99 15.79
N HIS A 320 -13.45 -18.31 15.95
CA HIS A 320 -13.16 -19.25 14.86
C HIS A 320 -14.13 -19.11 13.67
N LYS A 321 -15.41 -18.83 13.92
CA LYS A 321 -16.41 -18.61 12.86
C LYS A 321 -16.33 -17.24 12.19
N HIS A 322 -15.76 -16.26 12.88
CA HIS A 322 -15.71 -14.88 12.41
C HIS A 322 -14.46 -14.59 11.59
N LEU A 323 -13.31 -15.15 12.01
CA LEU A 323 -12.04 -14.95 11.34
C LEU A 323 -11.96 -15.72 10.02
N SER A 324 -11.33 -15.10 9.03
CA SER A 324 -10.96 -15.74 7.77
C SER A 324 -9.81 -16.74 8.01
N PRO A 325 -9.82 -17.90 7.33
CA PRO A 325 -8.71 -18.85 7.38
C PRO A 325 -7.46 -18.35 6.65
N GLU A 326 -7.56 -17.31 5.79
CA GLU A 326 -6.47 -16.86 4.90
C GLU A 326 -5.19 -16.48 5.65
N GLU A 327 -5.31 -15.75 6.77
CA GLU A 327 -4.17 -15.24 7.54
C GLU A 327 -3.80 -16.10 8.76
N ASN A 328 -4.55 -17.17 9.05
CA ASN A 328 -4.36 -17.99 10.25
C ASN A 328 -4.21 -17.17 11.55
N LEU A 329 -5.00 -16.10 11.71
CA LEU A 329 -4.90 -15.20 12.88
C LEU A 329 -5.47 -15.79 14.17
N LEU A 330 -6.23 -16.90 14.10
CA LEU A 330 -6.89 -17.49 15.26
C LEU A 330 -5.95 -17.72 16.45
N PRO A 331 -4.77 -18.37 16.31
CA PRO A 331 -3.88 -18.60 17.45
C PRO A 331 -3.34 -17.30 18.04
N VAL A 332 -3.08 -16.30 17.20
CA VAL A 332 -2.55 -14.99 17.63
C VAL A 332 -3.61 -14.20 18.39
N VAL A 333 -4.83 -14.18 17.88
CA VAL A 333 -5.99 -13.56 18.53
C VAL A 333 -6.28 -14.27 19.84
N TRP A 334 -6.27 -15.60 19.86
CA TRP A 334 -6.54 -16.39 21.06
C TRP A 334 -5.50 -16.17 22.16
N LEU A 335 -4.21 -16.11 21.81
CA LEU A 335 -3.15 -15.76 22.75
C LEU A 335 -3.31 -14.33 23.29
N SER A 336 -3.75 -13.40 22.44
CA SER A 336 -4.03 -12.02 22.85
C SER A 336 -5.23 -11.95 23.81
N MET A 337 -6.26 -12.78 23.57
CA MET A 337 -7.40 -12.96 24.48
C MET A 337 -6.95 -13.53 25.82
N GLU A 338 -6.12 -14.57 25.82
CA GLU A 338 -5.56 -15.16 27.06
C GLU A 338 -4.84 -14.11 27.90
N ARG A 339 -3.93 -13.33 27.28
CA ARG A 339 -3.17 -12.28 27.97
C ARG A 339 -4.07 -11.20 28.56
N GLU A 340 -5.07 -10.74 27.80
CA GLU A 340 -5.99 -9.71 28.28
C GLU A 340 -6.92 -10.23 29.38
N PHE A 341 -7.36 -11.49 29.31
CA PHE A 341 -8.15 -12.12 30.37
C PHE A 341 -7.34 -12.24 31.66
N ILE A 342 -6.09 -12.68 31.55
CA ILE A 342 -5.17 -12.75 32.69
C ILE A 342 -5.00 -11.36 33.32
N ARG A 343 -4.79 -10.32 32.50
CA ARG A 343 -4.65 -8.94 32.98
C ARG A 343 -5.90 -8.47 33.74
N GLN A 344 -7.10 -8.74 33.19
CA GLN A 344 -8.36 -8.39 33.84
C GLN A 344 -8.58 -9.14 35.15
N TYR A 345 -8.26 -10.44 35.18
CA TYR A 345 -8.34 -11.25 36.40
C TYR A 345 -7.43 -10.68 37.51
N GLN A 346 -6.18 -10.35 37.17
CA GLN A 346 -5.23 -9.75 38.12
C GLN A 346 -5.71 -8.38 38.63
N GLU A 347 -6.32 -7.57 37.76
CA GLU A 347 -6.90 -6.28 38.14
C GLU A 347 -8.10 -6.43 39.10
N PHE A 348 -8.92 -7.48 38.92
CA PHE A 348 -10.02 -7.78 39.85
C PHE A 348 -9.50 -8.26 41.20
N GLU A 349 -8.54 -9.17 41.23
CA GLU A 349 -7.91 -9.62 42.48
C GLU A 349 -7.28 -8.44 43.25
N ASP A 350 -6.58 -7.54 42.56
CA ASP A 350 -6.01 -6.34 43.17
C ASP A 350 -7.09 -5.40 43.75
N LEU A 351 -8.19 -5.15 43.01
CA LEU A 351 -9.32 -4.35 43.51
C LEU A 351 -10.04 -5.01 44.69
N ILE A 352 -10.16 -6.34 44.70
CA ILE A 352 -10.71 -7.09 45.83
C ILE A 352 -9.81 -6.91 47.06
N GLN A 353 -8.50 -7.05 46.88
CA GLN A 353 -7.53 -6.91 47.96
C GLN A 353 -7.52 -5.49 48.56
N ARG A 354 -7.59 -4.45 47.72
CA ARG A 354 -7.56 -3.05 48.15
C ARG A 354 -8.89 -2.56 48.73
N CYS A 355 -10.01 -2.80 48.04
CA CYS A 355 -11.30 -2.22 48.42
C CYS A 355 -12.14 -3.10 49.35
N TYR A 356 -11.81 -4.39 49.46
CA TYR A 356 -12.59 -5.38 50.20
C TYR A 356 -11.74 -6.21 51.16
N ALA A 357 -10.64 -5.65 51.67
CA ALA A 357 -9.77 -6.28 52.65
C ALA A 357 -10.55 -6.88 53.85
N GLY A 358 -10.12 -8.06 54.30
CA GLY A 358 -10.73 -8.77 55.43
C GLY A 358 -12.15 -9.31 55.18
N SER A 359 -12.66 -9.25 53.95
CA SER A 359 -14.00 -9.77 53.61
C SER A 359 -14.06 -11.28 53.35
N GLY A 360 -12.89 -11.92 53.18
CA GLY A 360 -12.76 -13.32 52.77
C GLY A 360 -13.30 -13.61 51.36
N ILE A 361 -13.51 -12.57 50.54
CA ILE A 361 -13.96 -12.71 49.16
C ILE A 361 -12.74 -12.96 48.29
N ALA A 362 -12.78 -14.03 47.50
CA ALA A 362 -11.77 -14.40 46.52
C ALA A 362 -12.46 -15.06 45.31
N MET A 363 -11.84 -15.00 44.15
CA MET A 363 -12.38 -15.65 42.95
C MET A 363 -12.47 -17.18 43.13
N ASP A 364 -13.47 -17.81 42.53
CA ASP A 364 -13.76 -19.26 42.64
C ASP A 364 -12.74 -20.14 41.88
N PHE A 365 -11.87 -19.52 41.09
CA PHE A 365 -10.85 -20.18 40.29
C PHE A 365 -9.52 -19.44 40.43
N SER A 366 -8.43 -20.19 40.32
CA SER A 366 -7.07 -19.66 40.40
C SER A 366 -6.52 -19.27 39.03
N MET A 367 -5.35 -18.63 39.04
CA MET A 367 -4.56 -18.39 37.83
C MET A 367 -4.18 -19.70 37.11
N GLU A 368 -3.88 -20.77 37.85
CA GLU A 368 -3.52 -22.07 37.28
C GLU A 368 -4.72 -22.71 36.56
N ASP A 369 -5.90 -22.61 37.15
CA ASP A 369 -7.15 -23.08 36.53
C ASP A 369 -7.42 -22.35 35.22
N LEU A 370 -7.20 -21.03 35.20
CA LEU A 370 -7.40 -20.18 34.04
C LEU A 370 -6.45 -20.55 32.89
N LEU A 371 -5.16 -20.72 33.18
CA LEU A 371 -4.19 -21.23 32.20
C LEU A 371 -4.57 -22.62 31.68
N SER A 372 -5.06 -23.49 32.57
CA SER A 372 -5.58 -24.82 32.21
C SER A 372 -6.80 -24.72 31.28
N TYR A 373 -7.70 -23.77 31.52
CA TYR A 373 -8.87 -23.55 30.65
C TYR A 373 -8.44 -23.18 29.24
N PHE A 374 -7.59 -22.16 29.06
CA PHE A 374 -7.11 -21.72 27.74
C PHE A 374 -6.37 -22.85 27.01
N SER A 375 -5.46 -23.55 27.70
CA SER A 375 -4.74 -24.70 27.15
C SER A 375 -5.67 -25.83 26.71
N SER A 376 -6.65 -26.19 27.56
CA SER A 376 -7.62 -27.25 27.23
C SER A 376 -8.50 -26.91 26.02
N ILE A 377 -8.88 -25.64 25.86
CA ILE A 377 -9.69 -25.16 24.73
C ILE A 377 -8.88 -25.25 23.43
N THR A 378 -7.60 -24.87 23.48
CA THR A 378 -6.68 -24.96 22.33
C THR A 378 -6.35 -26.40 21.97
N LEU A 379 -6.25 -27.31 22.92
CA LEU A 379 -5.99 -28.75 22.65
C LEU A 379 -7.21 -29.50 22.13
N SER A 380 -8.42 -29.00 22.40
CA SER A 380 -9.68 -29.65 22.04
C SER A 380 -10.22 -29.25 20.66
N ASN A 381 -9.56 -28.32 19.97
CA ASN A 381 -9.92 -27.81 18.64
C ASN A 381 -8.67 -27.73 17.76
#